data_AF-A0AAW2LWC6-F1
#
_entry.id   AF-A0AAW2LWC6-F1
#
_cell.length_a   1.000
_cell.length_b   1.000
_cell.length_c   1.000
_cell.angle_alpha   90.00
_cell.angle_beta   90.00
_cell.angle_gamma   90.00
#
_symmetry.space_group_name_H-M   'P 1'
#
loop_
_entity.id
_entity.type
_entity.pdbx_description
1 polymer ?
#
loop_
_entity_poly.entity_id
_entity_poly.type
_entity_poly.pdbx_seq_one_letter_code
_entity_poly.pdbx_strand_id
1 'polypeptide(L)'
;MHGDNITSNEDALSKKEECSDADDCMSTITFTDKDLLLGSKPHNRPLFVAGYIREQKVNRILIDGGSAVNILPLRILKELGIPIDELSNSCLVIQGFN
;
A
#
# COMPACT_ATOMS: atom_id res chain seq x y z
N MET A 1 -42.90 -6.74 48.00
CA MET A 1 -41.42 -6.79 47.91
C MET A 1 -41.06 -8.09 47.22
N HIS A 2 -40.22 -7.99 46.18
CA HIS A 2 -39.73 -9.04 45.26
C HIS A 2 -40.73 -9.36 44.13
N GLY A 3 -40.54 -8.99 42.86
CA GLY A 3 -39.37 -8.45 42.15
C GLY A 3 -39.17 -9.28 40.88
N ASP A 4 -39.78 -8.85 39.77
CA ASP A 4 -39.62 -9.47 38.45
C ASP A 4 -38.27 -9.08 37.84
N ASN A 5 -37.51 -10.06 37.36
CA ASN A 5 -36.33 -9.85 36.53
C ASN A 5 -36.08 -11.09 35.66
N ILE A 6 -36.71 -11.14 34.50
CA ILE A 6 -36.18 -11.92 33.37
C ILE A 6 -36.30 -11.03 32.13
N THR A 7 -35.19 -10.41 31.75
CA THR A 7 -35.03 -9.62 30.53
C THR A 7 -34.98 -10.56 29.33
N SER A 8 -35.97 -10.43 28.43
CA SER A 8 -35.91 -10.95 27.07
C SER A 8 -35.08 -10.00 26.22
N ASN A 9 -33.90 -10.42 25.77
CA ASN A 9 -33.18 -9.71 24.72
C ASN A 9 -32.84 -10.70 23.61
N GLU A 10 -33.33 -10.33 22.45
CA GLU A 10 -33.33 -11.06 21.20
C GLU A 10 -32.06 -10.75 20.41
N ASP A 11 -31.82 -11.59 19.41
CA ASP A 11 -31.18 -11.29 18.14
C ASP A 11 -29.66 -11.49 17.90
N ALA A 12 -29.47 -12.20 16.78
CA ALA A 12 -28.34 -12.22 15.85
C ALA A 12 -27.14 -13.15 16.16
N LEU A 13 -27.39 -14.41 15.85
CA LEU A 13 -26.48 -15.34 15.17
C LEU A 13 -25.56 -14.62 14.14
N SER A 14 -24.29 -14.40 14.48
CA SER A 14 -23.25 -14.10 13.50
C SER A 14 -22.54 -15.40 13.14
N LYS A 15 -22.98 -16.00 12.02
CA LYS A 15 -22.24 -17.08 11.35
C LYS A 15 -20.92 -16.51 10.88
N LYS A 16 -19.80 -17.06 11.36
CA LYS A 16 -18.52 -16.91 10.69
C LYS A 16 -18.61 -17.69 9.37
N GLU A 17 -18.76 -16.96 8.27
CA GLU A 17 -18.41 -17.50 6.96
C GLU A 17 -16.91 -17.34 6.78
N GLU A 18 -16.23 -18.48 6.83
CA GLU A 18 -14.90 -18.67 6.28
C GLU A 18 -15.08 -19.02 4.80
N CYS A 19 -14.53 -18.21 3.89
CA CYS A 19 -14.41 -18.58 2.49
C CYS A 19 -12.97 -18.99 2.23
N SER A 20 -12.79 -20.27 1.98
CA SER A 20 -11.55 -20.93 1.58
C SER A 20 -11.08 -20.50 0.19
N ASP A 21 -9.75 -20.46 0.04
CA ASP A 21 -8.97 -20.46 -1.19
C ASP A 21 -9.02 -19.21 -2.07
N ALA A 22 -8.23 -18.23 -1.67
CA ALA A 22 -7.19 -17.71 -2.55
C ALA A 22 -5.94 -17.49 -1.68
N ASP A 23 -5.00 -18.44 -1.72
CA ASP A 23 -3.60 -18.11 -1.48
C ASP A 23 -3.20 -17.18 -2.64
N ASP A 24 -3.63 -15.92 -2.53
CA ASP A 24 -3.11 -14.83 -3.31
C ASP A 24 -1.63 -14.83 -3.00
N CYS A 25 -0.82 -15.27 -3.96
CA CYS A 25 0.62 -15.28 -3.83
C CYS A 25 1.08 -13.82 -3.75
N MET A 26 0.91 -13.22 -2.58
CA MET A 26 1.52 -11.97 -2.20
C MET A 26 3.00 -12.26 -2.17
N SER A 27 3.63 -12.09 -3.34
CA SER A 27 5.07 -12.04 -3.48
C SER A 27 5.54 -10.77 -2.80
N THR A 28 5.45 -10.74 -1.47
CA THR A 28 5.91 -9.67 -0.62
C THR A 28 7.42 -9.69 -0.66
N ILE A 29 8.00 -8.62 -1.17
CA ILE A 29 9.46 -8.43 -1.13
C ILE A 29 9.80 -8.08 0.32
N THR A 30 10.26 -9.05 1.08
CA THR A 30 10.69 -8.88 2.48
C THR A 30 12.21 -8.91 2.58
N PHE A 31 12.78 -8.01 3.36
CA PHE A 31 14.19 -8.05 3.75
C PHE A 31 14.30 -8.61 5.16
N THR A 32 15.29 -9.46 5.39
CA THR A 32 15.59 -10.11 6.66
C THR A 32 16.94 -9.64 7.19
N ASP A 33 17.26 -9.96 8.44
CA ASP A 33 18.57 -9.66 9.02
C ASP A 33 19.74 -10.28 8.23
N LYS A 34 19.48 -11.32 7.43
CA LYS A 34 20.47 -11.94 6.55
C LYS A 34 20.80 -11.07 5.34
N ASP A 35 19.86 -10.23 4.91
CA ASP A 35 20.03 -9.27 3.81
C ASP A 35 20.82 -8.02 4.25
N LEU A 36 20.98 -7.81 5.57
CA LEU A 36 21.82 -6.75 6.14
C LEU A 36 23.32 -7.04 6.01
N LEU A 37 23.71 -8.26 5.60
CA LEU A 37 25.11 -8.71 5.52
C LEU A 37 25.89 -8.15 4.32
N LEU A 38 25.60 -6.93 3.86
CA LEU A 38 26.27 -6.27 2.73
C LEU A 38 27.68 -5.73 3.05
N GLY A 39 28.16 -5.90 4.29
CA GLY A 39 29.49 -5.46 4.71
C GLY A 39 29.69 -3.93 4.61
N SER A 40 30.90 -3.48 4.29
CA SER A 40 31.28 -2.05 4.20
C SER A 40 31.06 -1.42 2.82
N LYS A 41 30.39 -2.11 1.88
CA LYS A 41 30.18 -1.58 0.54
C LYS A 41 28.95 -0.69 0.51
N PRO A 42 29.06 0.59 0.08
CA PRO A 42 27.91 1.47 -0.06
C PRO A 42 27.07 1.01 -1.25
N HIS A 43 26.11 0.14 -1.00
CA HIS A 43 25.11 -0.28 -1.98
C HIS A 43 23.88 0.65 -1.91
N ASN A 44 24.10 1.96 -2.02
CA ASN A 44 23.03 2.98 -1.99
C ASN A 44 22.32 3.14 -3.35
N ARG A 45 22.35 2.13 -4.23
CA ARG A 45 21.65 2.23 -5.51
C ARG A 45 20.18 1.86 -5.28
N PRO A 46 19.22 2.78 -5.50
CA PRO A 46 17.82 2.46 -5.29
C PRO A 46 17.34 1.37 -6.24
N LEU A 47 16.36 0.57 -5.79
CA LEU A 47 15.73 -0.45 -6.60
C LEU A 47 14.71 0.19 -7.54
N PHE A 48 14.91 0.06 -8.85
CA PHE A 48 13.97 0.54 -9.86
C PHE A 48 13.46 -0.61 -10.72
N VAL A 49 12.19 -0.54 -11.10
CA VAL A 49 11.58 -1.40 -12.12
C VAL A 49 11.10 -0.56 -13.30
N ALA A 50 10.92 -1.21 -14.45
CA ALA A 50 10.20 -0.64 -15.58
C ALA A 50 8.79 -1.24 -15.62
N GLY A 51 7.81 -0.44 -16.01
CA GLY A 51 6.41 -0.86 -16.08
C GLY A 51 5.62 0.02 -17.05
N TYR A 52 4.31 -0.15 -17.05
CA TYR A 52 3.40 0.66 -17.86
C TYR A 52 2.39 1.37 -16.96
N ILE A 53 2.12 2.63 -17.26
CA ILE A 53 1.02 3.41 -16.68
C ILE A 53 0.18 3.92 -17.85
N ARG A 54 -1.11 3.55 -17.90
CA ARG A 54 -2.00 3.89 -19.04
C ARG A 54 -1.35 3.63 -20.41
N GLU A 55 -0.82 2.42 -20.59
CA GLU A 55 -0.16 1.97 -21.84
C GLU A 55 1.16 2.69 -22.19
N GLN A 56 1.56 3.70 -21.43
CA GLN A 56 2.84 4.38 -21.58
C GLN A 56 3.92 3.69 -20.75
N LYS A 57 5.06 3.37 -21.37
CA LYS A 57 6.19 2.77 -20.67
C LYS A 57 6.86 3.78 -19.74
N VAL A 58 6.99 3.43 -18.46
CA VAL A 58 7.79 4.15 -17.46
C VAL A 58 9.02 3.32 -17.13
N ASN A 59 10.20 3.87 -17.43
CA ASN A 59 11.47 3.13 -17.34
C ASN A 59 12.05 3.04 -15.92
N ARG A 60 11.60 3.89 -14.99
CA ARG A 60 12.15 3.99 -13.63
C ARG A 60 11.04 4.25 -12.63
N ILE A 61 10.55 3.19 -12.01
CA ILE A 61 9.62 3.21 -10.89
C ILE A 61 10.42 2.77 -9.66
N LEU A 62 10.54 3.64 -8.67
CA LEU A 62 11.25 3.34 -7.42
C LEU A 62 10.42 2.34 -6.61
N ILE A 63 11.04 1.26 -6.15
CA ILE A 63 10.45 0.34 -5.17
C ILE A 63 10.97 0.75 -3.79
N ASP A 64 10.07 1.33 -3.00
CA ASP A 64 10.33 1.74 -1.63
C ASP A 64 9.25 1.18 -0.71
N GLY A 65 9.57 0.09 0.00
CA GLY A 65 8.68 -0.53 0.97
C GLY A 65 8.54 0.25 2.28
N GLY A 66 9.36 1.28 2.50
CA GLY A 66 9.26 2.18 3.64
C GLY A 66 8.32 3.36 3.42
N SER A 67 7.87 3.60 2.19
CA SER A 67 6.96 4.71 1.88
C SER A 67 5.52 4.36 2.22
N ALA A 68 4.82 5.28 2.88
CA ALA A 68 3.39 5.16 3.16
C ALA A 68 2.50 5.51 1.96
N VAL A 69 3.04 6.18 0.93
CA VAL A 69 2.29 6.66 -0.24
C VAL A 69 3.07 6.46 -1.53
N ASN A 70 2.33 6.34 -2.65
CA ASN A 70 2.92 6.36 -3.99
C ASN A 70 2.99 7.81 -4.48
N ILE A 71 4.14 8.21 -5.05
CA ILE A 71 4.37 9.56 -5.56
C ILE A 71 4.63 9.49 -7.06
N LEU A 72 3.83 10.22 -7.84
CA LEU A 72 4.03 10.44 -9.27
C LEU A 72 4.41 11.91 -9.51
N PRO A 73 5.59 12.21 -10.07
CA PRO A 73 5.93 13.58 -10.41
C PRO A 73 4.96 14.17 -11.43
N LEU A 74 4.55 15.43 -11.26
CA LEU A 74 3.63 16.13 -12.17
C LEU A 74 4.10 16.13 -13.62
N ARG A 75 5.42 16.14 -13.85
CA ARG A 75 5.99 16.01 -15.20
C ARG A 75 5.59 14.70 -15.86
N ILE A 76 5.70 13.58 -15.14
CA ILE A 76 5.34 12.27 -15.67
C ILE A 76 3.83 12.21 -15.87
N LEU A 77 3.03 12.75 -14.94
CA LEU A 77 1.58 12.84 -15.10
C LEU A 77 1.17 13.53 -16.42
N LYS A 78 1.83 14.63 -16.77
CA LYS A 78 1.64 15.32 -18.07
C LYS A 78 2.09 14.48 -19.26
N GLU A 79 3.24 13.80 -19.17
CA GLU A 79 3.74 12.90 -20.21
C GLU A 79 2.78 11.72 -20.45
N LEU A 80 2.03 11.29 -19.42
CA LEU A 80 0.98 10.28 -19.50
C LEU A 80 -0.35 10.79 -20.09
N GLY A 81 -0.44 12.09 -20.43
CA GLY A 81 -1.66 12.68 -20.97
C GLY A 81 -2.81 12.80 -19.97
N ILE A 82 -2.54 12.65 -18.67
CA ILE A 82 -3.54 12.84 -17.62
C ILE A 82 -3.66 14.34 -17.39
N PRO A 83 -4.84 14.93 -17.57
CA PRO A 83 -5.01 16.36 -17.47
C PRO A 83 -5.08 16.77 -15.98
N ILE A 84 -4.59 17.97 -15.68
CA ILE A 84 -4.40 18.42 -14.28
C ILE A 84 -5.73 18.68 -13.56
N ASP A 85 -6.79 18.94 -14.31
CA ASP A 85 -8.15 19.15 -13.84
C ASP A 85 -8.83 17.85 -13.37
N GLU A 86 -8.30 16.67 -13.73
CA GLU A 86 -8.66 15.40 -13.11
C GLU A 86 -8.09 15.25 -11.69
N LEU A 87 -7.20 16.15 -11.23
CA LEU A 87 -6.63 16.11 -9.88
C LEU A 87 -7.46 16.90 -8.87
N SER A 88 -7.71 16.28 -7.73
CA SER A 88 -8.23 16.95 -6.54
C SER A 88 -7.09 17.33 -5.60
N ASN A 89 -7.12 18.55 -5.07
CA ASN A 89 -6.25 18.92 -3.97
C ASN A 89 -6.55 18.04 -2.74
N SER A 90 -5.49 17.65 -2.04
CA SER A 90 -5.61 16.95 -0.74
C SER A 90 -4.91 17.78 0.34
N CYS A 91 -5.45 17.75 1.56
CA CYS A 91 -4.79 18.33 2.73
C CYS A 91 -3.76 17.37 3.34
N LEU A 92 -3.28 16.37 2.59
CA LEU A 92 -2.29 15.41 3.07
C LEU A 92 -0.92 16.08 3.10
N VAL A 93 -0.31 16.12 4.29
CA VAL A 93 1.07 16.55 4.46
C VAL A 93 1.97 15.33 4.29
N ILE A 94 2.91 15.41 3.35
CA ILE A 94 3.92 14.37 3.13
C ILE A 94 5.25 14.91 3.67
N GLN A 95 5.85 14.18 4.60
CA GLN A 95 7.14 14.52 5.19
C GLN A 95 8.14 13.40 4.89
N GLY A 96 9.29 13.79 4.33
CA GLY A 96 10.44 12.90 4.16
C GLY A 96 11.34 12.88 5.39
N PHE A 97 12.09 11.80 5.55
CA PHE A 97 13.20 11.70 6.49
C PHE A 97 14.52 11.69 5.69
N ASN A 98 15.58 12.25 6.28
CA ASN A 98 16.92 12.28 5.70
C ASN A 98 17.85 11.33 6.46
#